data_AF-A0A819CYZ1-F1
#
_entry.id   AF-A0A819CYZ1-F1
#
_cell.length_a   1.000
_cell.length_b   1.000
_cell.length_c   1.000
_cell.angle_alpha   90.00
_cell.angle_beta   90.00
_cell.angle_gamma   90.00
#
_symmetry.space_group_name_H-M   'P 1'
#
loop_
_entity.id
_entity.type
_entity.pdbx_description
1 polymer ?
#
loop_
_entity_poly.entity_id
_entity_poly.type
_entity_poly.pdbx_seq_one_letter_code
_entity_poly.pdbx_strand_id
1 'polypeptide(L)'
;GDMGHYAASLPLTNEPGSVWEYSTGNTMILSGIIRQQLGDKNYYSFPYEKLFYNIGMNSFVLEVDASGTFVGSSFFWGTARDWARYGLLYYNRGVFNNERILSEDWIDQTVASSDGYGGGRYGFQFYLNKPATDNTTVVRFPSVPTDAYYAAGVQGQDVFIIPSEKLVIVRLGATTTPDNDWGADAFLGAVINATK
;
A
#
# COMPACT_ATOMS: atom_id res chain seq x y z
N GLY A 1 19.50 14.58 -0.79
CA GLY A 1 20.24 13.89 -1.87
C GLY A 1 19.29 13.00 -2.63
N ASP A 2 19.81 12.19 -3.56
CA ASP A 2 19.03 11.17 -4.26
C ASP A 2 18.83 9.95 -3.36
N MET A 3 17.60 9.74 -2.89
CA MET A 3 17.29 8.69 -1.92
C MET A 3 17.31 7.29 -2.55
N GLY A 4 16.86 7.15 -3.80
CA GLY A 4 16.85 5.87 -4.51
C GLY A 4 18.26 5.39 -4.83
N HIS A 5 19.11 6.28 -5.33
CA HIS A 5 20.52 6.00 -5.56
C HIS A 5 21.27 5.67 -4.26
N TYR A 6 21.01 6.43 -3.18
CA TYR A 6 21.58 6.15 -1.87
C TYR A 6 21.22 4.73 -1.42
N ALA A 7 19.94 4.35 -1.47
CA ALA A 7 19.50 2.99 -1.11
C ALA A 7 20.16 1.91 -1.99
N ALA A 8 20.25 2.12 -3.31
CA ALA A 8 20.87 1.18 -4.23
C ALA A 8 22.39 1.05 -4.06
N SER A 9 23.06 2.05 -3.46
CA SER A 9 24.51 2.05 -3.24
C SER A 9 24.96 1.25 -2.02
N LEU A 10 24.03 0.90 -1.14
CA LEU A 10 24.33 0.13 0.08
C LEU A 10 24.57 -1.35 -0.25
N PRO A 11 25.44 -2.04 0.51
CA PRO A 11 25.64 -3.46 0.33
C PRO A 11 24.36 -4.24 0.68
N LEU A 12 24.09 -5.30 -0.06
CA LEU A 12 23.02 -6.23 0.25
C LEU A 12 23.33 -6.96 1.56
N THR A 13 22.36 -7.01 2.47
CA THR A 13 22.45 -7.79 3.71
C THR A 13 22.13 -9.27 3.47
N ASN A 14 21.30 -9.56 2.46
CA ASN A 14 20.87 -10.90 2.06
C ASN A 14 20.71 -10.96 0.54
N GLU A 15 20.77 -12.17 -0.03
CA GLU A 15 20.51 -12.36 -1.48
C GLU A 15 19.06 -11.95 -1.83
N PRO A 16 18.83 -11.30 -2.98
CA PRO A 16 17.48 -10.94 -3.42
C PRO A 16 16.58 -12.17 -3.48
N GLY A 17 15.42 -12.10 -2.83
CA GLY A 17 14.53 -13.25 -2.73
C GLY A 17 14.99 -14.33 -1.74
N SER A 18 15.88 -14.06 -0.80
CA SER A 18 16.18 -15.02 0.29
C SER A 18 15.46 -14.70 1.61
N VAL A 19 15.27 -13.42 1.92
CA VAL A 19 14.65 -12.94 3.17
C VAL A 19 13.67 -11.82 2.84
N TRP A 20 12.55 -11.80 3.56
CA TRP A 20 11.63 -10.67 3.51
C TRP A 20 11.95 -9.68 4.60
N GLU A 21 12.04 -8.42 4.20
CA GLU A 21 12.17 -7.29 5.08
C GLU A 21 11.43 -6.12 4.45
N TYR A 22 10.60 -5.44 5.25
CA TYR A 22 10.00 -4.20 4.81
C TYR A 22 11.09 -3.13 4.71
N SER A 23 11.26 -2.55 3.51
CA SER A 23 12.32 -1.59 3.24
C SER A 23 11.78 -0.39 2.47
N THR A 24 11.84 0.78 3.10
CA THR A 24 11.63 2.09 2.46
C THR A 24 12.56 2.27 1.25
N GLY A 25 13.80 1.77 1.34
CA GLY A 25 14.78 1.84 0.26
C GLY A 25 14.32 1.14 -1.01
N ASN A 26 13.64 -0.01 -0.89
CA ASN A 26 13.13 -0.74 -2.06
C ASN A 26 12.10 0.09 -2.84
N THR A 27 11.17 0.74 -2.14
CA THR A 27 10.16 1.62 -2.77
C THR A 27 10.80 2.88 -3.38
N MET A 28 11.87 3.39 -2.78
CA MET A 28 12.65 4.51 -3.36
C MET A 28 13.39 4.11 -4.63
N ILE A 29 13.97 2.91 -4.69
CA ILE A 29 14.59 2.37 -5.90
C ILE A 29 13.55 2.22 -7.01
N LEU A 30 12.35 1.70 -6.71
CA LEU A 30 11.24 1.62 -7.69
C LEU A 30 10.86 3.00 -8.24
N SER A 31 10.79 4.02 -7.39
CA SER A 31 10.48 5.38 -7.81
C SER A 31 11.53 5.94 -8.78
N GLY A 32 12.81 5.64 -8.53
CA GLY A 32 13.92 5.98 -9.43
C GLY A 32 13.88 5.24 -10.76
N ILE A 33 13.56 3.94 -10.76
CA ILE A 33 13.39 3.14 -11.98
C ILE A 33 12.25 3.71 -12.83
N ILE A 34 11.10 4.02 -12.22
CA ILE A 34 9.97 4.63 -12.93
C ILE A 34 10.38 5.95 -13.57
N ARG A 35 11.10 6.81 -12.84
CA ARG A 35 11.62 8.08 -13.37
C ARG A 35 12.55 7.86 -14.56
N GLN A 36 13.48 6.92 -14.44
CA GLN A 36 14.42 6.59 -15.51
C GLN A 36 13.70 6.13 -16.79
N GLN A 37 12.65 5.31 -16.66
CA GLN A 37 11.90 4.79 -17.79
C GLN A 37 11.02 5.86 -18.47
N LEU A 38 10.42 6.76 -17.68
CA LEU A 38 9.52 7.79 -18.21
C LEU A 38 10.24 9.04 -18.72
N GLY A 39 11.40 9.35 -18.12
CA GLY A 39 12.09 10.63 -18.24
C GLY A 39 11.34 11.76 -17.52
N ASP A 40 12.09 12.78 -17.11
CA ASP A 40 11.58 13.89 -16.28
C ASP A 40 10.37 14.61 -16.90
N LYS A 41 10.31 14.68 -18.24
CA LYS A 41 9.19 15.30 -18.95
C LYS A 41 7.84 14.66 -18.60
N ASN A 42 7.80 13.32 -18.45
CA ASN A 42 6.56 12.58 -18.23
C ASN A 42 6.40 12.14 -16.77
N TYR A 43 7.50 12.00 -16.04
CA TYR A 43 7.51 11.44 -14.69
C TYR A 43 6.52 12.14 -13.74
N TYR A 44 6.50 13.47 -13.74
CA TYR A 44 5.70 14.23 -12.79
C TYR A 44 4.19 14.19 -13.07
N SER A 45 3.78 14.14 -14.35
CA SER A 45 2.36 14.09 -14.70
C SER A 45 1.83 12.66 -14.78
N PHE A 46 2.70 11.67 -14.97
CA PHE A 46 2.31 10.27 -15.16
C PHE A 46 1.35 9.72 -14.10
N PRO A 47 1.63 9.78 -12.77
CA PRO A 47 0.72 9.19 -11.79
C PRO A 47 -0.63 9.93 -11.72
N TYR A 48 -0.65 11.23 -12.05
CA TYR A 48 -1.87 12.02 -12.13
C TYR A 48 -2.74 11.61 -13.32
N GLU A 49 -2.14 11.59 -14.52
CA GLU A 49 -2.85 11.29 -15.77
C GLU A 49 -3.23 9.82 -15.89
N LYS A 50 -2.42 8.90 -15.36
CA LYS A 50 -2.65 7.46 -15.49
C LYS A 50 -3.45 6.87 -14.35
N LEU A 51 -3.42 7.47 -13.17
CA LEU A 51 -4.13 6.96 -12.00
C LEU A 51 -5.06 8.00 -11.40
N PHE A 52 -4.52 9.04 -10.75
CA PHE A 52 -5.30 9.84 -9.81
C PHE A 52 -6.52 10.53 -10.43
N TYR A 53 -6.38 11.15 -11.61
CA TYR A 53 -7.51 11.82 -12.25
C TYR A 53 -8.58 10.83 -12.72
N ASN A 54 -8.18 9.66 -13.21
CA ASN A 54 -9.11 8.63 -13.68
C ASN A 54 -9.96 8.04 -12.54
N ILE A 55 -9.44 8.09 -11.31
CA ILE A 55 -10.16 7.63 -10.11
C ILE A 55 -10.61 8.79 -9.20
N GLY A 56 -10.60 10.03 -9.69
CA GLY A 56 -11.13 11.19 -8.97
C GLY A 56 -10.35 11.61 -7.70
N MET A 57 -9.07 11.25 -7.60
CA MET A 57 -8.15 11.66 -6.53
C MET A 57 -7.50 13.03 -6.85
N ASN A 58 -8.33 14.06 -7.03
CA ASN A 58 -7.89 15.34 -7.61
C ASN A 58 -7.08 16.23 -6.64
N SER A 59 -7.06 15.92 -5.35
CA SER A 59 -6.31 16.68 -4.32
C SER A 59 -5.01 16.02 -3.88
N PHE A 60 -4.57 14.98 -4.57
CA PHE A 60 -3.40 14.19 -4.18
C PHE A 60 -2.07 14.89 -4.52
N VAL A 61 -1.12 14.94 -3.59
CA VAL A 61 0.17 15.64 -3.75
C VAL A 61 1.31 14.69 -3.44
N LEU A 62 2.29 14.63 -4.35
CA LEU A 62 3.47 13.78 -4.22
C LEU A 62 4.69 14.67 -4.02
N GLU A 63 5.41 14.46 -2.91
CA GLU A 63 6.69 15.14 -2.71
C GLU A 63 7.85 14.42 -3.39
N VAL A 64 8.88 15.19 -3.71
CA VAL A 64 10.13 14.71 -4.29
C VAL A 64 11.28 14.84 -3.31
N ASP A 65 12.28 13.98 -3.44
CA ASP A 65 13.56 14.17 -2.79
C ASP A 65 14.35 15.32 -3.44
N ALA A 66 15.55 15.58 -2.92
CA ALA A 66 16.39 16.66 -3.43
C ALA A 66 16.93 16.42 -4.87
N SER A 67 16.85 15.20 -5.40
CA SER A 67 17.21 14.93 -6.81
C SER A 67 16.01 15.08 -7.75
N GLY A 68 14.80 15.26 -7.21
CA GLY A 68 13.56 15.41 -7.97
C GLY A 68 12.82 14.10 -8.21
N THR A 69 13.20 13.01 -7.54
CA THR A 69 12.50 11.72 -7.61
C THR A 69 11.39 11.72 -6.56
N PHE A 70 10.17 11.27 -6.91
CA PHE A 70 9.10 11.14 -5.92
C PHE A 70 9.55 10.27 -4.77
N VAL A 71 9.24 10.70 -3.54
CA VAL A 71 9.54 9.93 -2.34
C VAL A 71 8.53 8.80 -2.19
N GLY A 72 8.44 7.86 -3.14
CA GLY A 72 7.32 6.94 -3.28
C GLY A 72 7.03 6.01 -2.08
N SER A 73 7.93 5.95 -1.10
CA SER A 73 7.71 5.28 0.18
C SER A 73 6.87 6.07 1.19
N SER A 74 6.70 7.39 1.00
CA SER A 74 6.16 8.31 2.01
C SER A 74 5.76 9.66 1.38
N PHE A 75 5.36 10.66 2.18
CA PHE A 75 5.10 12.04 1.72
C PHE A 75 4.15 12.17 0.52
N PHE A 76 3.21 11.22 0.42
CA PHE A 76 2.07 11.30 -0.47
C PHE A 76 0.88 11.77 0.36
N TRP A 77 0.33 12.92 -0.02
CA TRP A 77 -0.70 13.61 0.74
C TRP A 77 -2.02 13.53 0.00
N GLY A 78 -3.10 13.24 0.73
CA GLY A 78 -4.43 13.14 0.17
C GLY A 78 -5.48 13.23 1.25
N THR A 79 -6.70 13.60 0.85
CA THR A 79 -7.84 13.56 1.75
C THR A 79 -8.25 12.12 2.03
N ALA A 80 -9.01 11.88 3.10
CA ALA A 80 -9.57 10.55 3.36
C ALA A 80 -10.42 10.04 2.18
N ARG A 81 -11.06 10.93 1.42
CA ARG A 81 -11.81 10.59 0.21
C ARG A 81 -10.91 10.18 -0.95
N ASP A 82 -9.72 10.76 -1.10
CA ASP A 82 -8.77 10.33 -2.13
C ASP A 82 -8.31 8.90 -1.85
N TRP A 83 -7.88 8.65 -0.61
CA TRP A 83 -7.50 7.30 -0.17
C TRP A 83 -8.66 6.30 -0.23
N ALA A 84 -9.91 6.73 0.02
CA ALA A 84 -11.06 5.86 -0.12
C ALA A 84 -11.31 5.47 -1.59
N ARG A 85 -11.07 6.38 -2.55
CA ARG A 85 -11.14 6.06 -3.98
C ARG A 85 -10.03 5.10 -4.41
N TYR A 86 -8.83 5.26 -3.86
CA TYR A 86 -7.76 4.29 -4.01
C TYR A 86 -8.17 2.89 -3.49
N GLY A 87 -8.71 2.81 -2.28
CA GLY A 87 -9.24 1.55 -1.74
C GLY A 87 -10.38 0.96 -2.57
N LEU A 88 -11.30 1.81 -3.06
CA LEU A 88 -12.41 1.40 -3.93
C LEU A 88 -11.93 0.85 -5.28
N LEU A 89 -10.86 1.40 -5.85
CA LEU A 89 -10.26 0.86 -7.08
C LEU A 89 -9.84 -0.60 -6.88
N TYR A 90 -9.14 -0.89 -5.78
CA TYR A 90 -8.69 -2.25 -5.47
C TYR A 90 -9.85 -3.17 -5.06
N TYR A 91 -10.79 -2.68 -4.27
CA TYR A 91 -12.04 -3.39 -3.94
C TYR A 91 -12.79 -3.83 -5.20
N ASN A 92 -12.92 -2.92 -6.18
CA ASN A 92 -13.56 -3.19 -7.47
C ASN A 92 -12.63 -3.86 -8.50
N ARG A 93 -11.56 -4.53 -8.04
CA ARG A 93 -10.62 -5.30 -8.87
C ARG A 93 -10.08 -4.53 -10.08
N GLY A 94 -9.69 -3.28 -9.84
CA GLY A 94 -9.07 -2.43 -10.83
C GLY A 94 -10.06 -1.65 -11.71
N VAL A 95 -11.36 -1.75 -11.45
CA VAL A 95 -12.39 -1.00 -12.18
C VAL A 95 -12.87 0.20 -11.38
N PHE A 96 -12.99 1.36 -12.03
CA PHE A 96 -13.55 2.57 -11.46
C PHE A 96 -14.49 3.22 -12.48
N ASN A 97 -15.72 3.55 -12.09
CA ASN A 97 -16.74 4.11 -13.01
C ASN A 97 -16.91 3.33 -14.33
N ASN A 98 -16.89 1.99 -14.27
CA ASN A 98 -16.96 1.07 -15.42
C ASN A 98 -15.74 1.10 -16.37
N GLU A 99 -14.67 1.79 -16.00
CA GLU A 99 -13.40 1.77 -16.74
C GLU A 99 -12.37 0.90 -16.00
N ARG A 100 -11.63 0.07 -16.75
CA ARG A 100 -10.53 -0.72 -16.20
C ARG A 100 -9.26 0.13 -16.14
N ILE A 101 -8.86 0.49 -14.92
CA ILE A 101 -7.63 1.25 -14.64
C ILE A 101 -6.46 0.30 -14.34
N LEU A 102 -6.71 -0.79 -13.61
CA LEU A 102 -5.72 -1.83 -13.32
C LEU A 102 -6.16 -3.18 -13.91
N SER A 103 -5.21 -3.98 -14.39
CA SER A 103 -5.51 -5.34 -14.84
C SER A 103 -5.94 -6.22 -13.67
N GLU A 104 -6.77 -7.24 -13.93
CA GLU A 104 -7.15 -8.20 -12.89
C GLU A 104 -5.92 -8.95 -12.37
N ASP A 105 -5.01 -9.31 -13.26
CA ASP A 105 -3.74 -9.96 -12.93
C ASP A 105 -2.90 -9.12 -11.94
N TRP A 106 -2.88 -7.79 -12.10
CA TRP A 106 -2.20 -6.91 -11.14
C TRP A 106 -2.83 -6.97 -9.75
N ILE A 107 -4.17 -7.02 -9.68
CA ILE A 107 -4.89 -7.15 -8.42
C ILE A 107 -4.62 -8.51 -7.79
N ASP A 108 -4.64 -9.58 -8.58
CA ASP A 108 -4.37 -10.94 -8.12
C ASP A 108 -2.95 -11.06 -7.58
N GLN A 109 -1.95 -10.46 -8.24
CA GLN A 109 -0.59 -10.37 -7.73
C GLN A 109 -0.48 -9.48 -6.48
N THR A 110 -1.29 -8.42 -6.37
CA THR A 110 -1.31 -7.56 -5.18
C THR A 110 -1.76 -8.31 -3.94
N VAL A 111 -2.75 -9.20 -4.07
CA VAL A 111 -3.31 -9.96 -2.94
C VAL A 111 -2.75 -11.38 -2.83
N ALA A 112 -1.93 -11.81 -3.78
CA ALA A 112 -1.14 -13.03 -3.68
C ALA A 112 -0.11 -12.88 -2.57
N SER A 113 0.06 -13.93 -1.77
CA SER A 113 1.14 -13.99 -0.81
C SER A 113 2.45 -14.08 -1.60
N SER A 114 3.41 -13.21 -1.30
CA SER A 114 4.78 -13.43 -1.77
C SER A 114 5.33 -14.67 -1.07
N ASP A 115 5.39 -15.81 -1.77
CA ASP A 115 5.79 -17.11 -1.22
C ASP A 115 7.14 -17.05 -0.50
N GLY A 116 7.22 -17.55 0.73
CA GLY A 116 8.46 -17.56 1.52
C GLY A 116 8.81 -16.25 2.22
N TYR A 117 8.00 -15.20 2.05
CA TYR A 117 8.36 -13.85 2.47
C TYR A 117 7.32 -13.26 3.46
N GLY A 118 7.78 -12.83 4.64
CA GLY A 118 6.95 -12.12 5.63
C GLY A 118 5.83 -12.97 6.24
N GLY A 119 6.02 -14.29 6.29
CA GLY A 119 4.99 -15.23 6.71
C GLY A 119 3.79 -15.30 5.76
N GLY A 120 3.95 -14.90 4.49
CA GLY A 120 2.88 -14.88 3.49
C GLY A 120 1.86 -13.75 3.67
N ARG A 121 2.21 -12.71 4.44
CA ARG A 121 1.32 -11.60 4.79
C ARG A 121 1.64 -10.28 4.08
N TYR A 122 2.37 -10.34 2.97
CA TYR A 122 2.67 -9.19 2.14
C TYR A 122 2.52 -9.56 0.67
N GLY A 123 2.05 -8.62 -0.15
CA GLY A 123 1.95 -8.72 -1.61
C GLY A 123 2.62 -7.52 -2.27
N PHE A 124 2.07 -7.00 -3.37
CA PHE A 124 2.65 -5.85 -4.06
C PHE A 124 2.39 -4.54 -3.32
N GLN A 125 3.24 -4.26 -2.33
CA GLN A 125 3.18 -3.07 -1.46
C GLN A 125 1.96 -3.03 -0.51
N PHE A 126 1.19 -4.13 -0.40
CA PHE A 126 0.07 -4.29 0.52
C PHE A 126 0.37 -5.35 1.58
N TYR A 127 -0.11 -5.11 2.79
CA TYR A 127 -0.20 -6.13 3.82
C TYR A 127 -1.48 -6.97 3.64
N LEU A 128 -1.41 -8.23 4.03
CA LEU A 128 -2.51 -9.20 3.89
C LEU A 128 -2.92 -9.73 5.27
N ASN A 129 -4.22 -9.79 5.57
CA ASN A 129 -4.74 -10.39 6.81
C ASN A 129 -4.83 -11.92 6.71
N LYS A 130 -3.81 -12.56 6.15
CA LYS A 130 -3.78 -14.02 5.96
C LYS A 130 -3.14 -14.73 7.15
N PRO A 131 -3.51 -16.00 7.40
CA PRO A 131 -2.79 -16.84 8.35
C PRO A 131 -1.31 -16.85 7.99
N ALA A 132 -0.44 -16.77 9.00
CA ALA A 132 0.98 -16.89 8.71
C ALA A 132 1.32 -18.29 8.20
N THR A 133 2.27 -18.35 7.27
CA THR A 133 2.82 -19.60 6.74
C THR A 133 3.84 -20.25 7.71
N ASP A 134 4.08 -19.65 8.88
CA ASP A 134 5.07 -20.05 9.88
C ASP A 134 4.52 -20.95 11.00
N ASN A 135 3.54 -21.81 10.68
CA ASN A 135 2.86 -22.73 11.62
C ASN A 135 2.19 -22.07 12.84
N THR A 136 2.18 -20.74 12.96
CA THR A 136 1.52 -20.05 14.08
C THR A 136 0.03 -19.85 13.86
N THR A 137 -0.48 -19.96 12.61
CA THR A 137 -1.87 -19.72 12.14
C THR A 137 -2.55 -18.43 12.61
N VAL A 138 -1.87 -17.59 13.39
CA VAL A 138 -2.35 -16.29 13.82
C VAL A 138 -2.64 -15.44 12.58
N VAL A 139 -3.58 -14.52 12.66
CA VAL A 139 -3.79 -13.43 11.69
C VAL A 139 -3.58 -12.12 12.42
N ARG A 140 -3.17 -11.06 11.72
CA ARG A 140 -2.89 -9.77 12.39
C ARG A 140 -4.14 -9.19 13.04
N PHE A 141 -5.28 -9.34 12.36
CA PHE A 141 -6.58 -8.84 12.81
C PHE A 141 -7.57 -10.01 12.90
N PRO A 142 -7.64 -10.72 14.05
CA PRO A 142 -8.54 -11.86 14.25
C PRO A 142 -10.02 -11.54 14.12
N SER A 143 -10.41 -10.28 14.37
CA SER A 143 -11.80 -9.82 14.25
C SER A 143 -12.20 -9.47 12.81
N VAL A 144 -11.28 -9.63 11.85
CA VAL A 144 -11.43 -9.21 10.45
C VAL A 144 -11.26 -10.43 9.52
N PRO A 145 -12.06 -10.55 8.46
CA PRO A 145 -11.91 -11.62 7.46
C PRO A 145 -10.50 -11.74 6.87
N THR A 146 -10.14 -12.95 6.46
CA THR A 146 -8.79 -13.26 5.93
C THR A 146 -8.57 -12.83 4.49
N ASP A 147 -9.64 -12.45 3.78
CA ASP A 147 -9.55 -11.81 2.46
C ASP A 147 -9.29 -10.30 2.57
N ALA A 148 -9.19 -9.74 3.78
CA ALA A 148 -8.80 -8.35 3.98
C ALA A 148 -7.32 -8.11 3.65
N TYR A 149 -7.06 -6.97 3.02
CA TYR A 149 -5.72 -6.47 2.74
C TYR A 149 -5.71 -4.95 2.89
N TYR A 150 -4.52 -4.39 3.13
CA TYR A 150 -4.42 -3.00 3.55
C TYR A 150 -3.07 -2.38 3.25
N ALA A 151 -3.10 -1.07 3.02
CA ALA A 151 -1.91 -0.22 3.05
C ALA A 151 -1.82 0.41 4.45
N ALA A 152 -0.63 0.39 5.05
CA ALA A 152 -0.38 0.95 6.37
C ALA A 152 0.82 1.90 6.34
N GLY A 153 0.72 3.00 7.07
CA GLY A 153 1.74 4.01 7.25
C GLY A 153 1.99 4.33 8.72
N VAL A 154 3.13 4.98 8.98
CA VAL A 154 3.55 5.42 10.31
C VAL A 154 2.47 6.29 10.96
N GLN A 155 2.26 6.17 12.27
CA GLN A 155 1.20 6.86 13.03
C GLN A 155 -0.23 6.37 12.72
N GLY A 156 -0.38 5.23 12.04
CA GLY A 156 -1.64 4.56 11.73
C GLY A 156 -2.42 5.26 10.62
N GLN A 157 -1.71 5.60 9.54
CA GLN A 157 -2.36 5.87 8.26
C GLN A 157 -2.78 4.53 7.68
N ASP A 158 -4.07 4.25 7.55
CA ASP A 158 -4.53 2.93 7.11
C ASP A 158 -5.60 3.05 6.03
N VAL A 159 -5.48 2.19 5.00
CA VAL A 159 -6.52 1.94 4.01
C VAL A 159 -6.80 0.45 4.01
N PHE A 160 -7.88 0.04 4.68
CA PHE A 160 -8.33 -1.34 4.72
C PHE A 160 -9.34 -1.61 3.62
N ILE A 161 -9.19 -2.76 2.96
CA ILE A 161 -10.09 -3.26 1.92
C ILE A 161 -10.54 -4.65 2.35
N ILE A 162 -11.85 -4.84 2.51
CA ILE A 162 -12.45 -6.07 3.05
C ILE A 162 -13.54 -6.52 2.07
N PRO A 163 -13.18 -7.31 1.04
CA PRO A 163 -14.09 -7.65 -0.05
C PRO A 163 -15.35 -8.39 0.41
N SER A 164 -15.18 -9.40 1.27
CA SER A 164 -16.28 -10.21 1.82
C SER A 164 -17.33 -9.40 2.56
N GLU A 165 -16.94 -8.30 3.21
CA GLU A 165 -17.82 -7.39 3.95
C GLU A 165 -18.29 -6.19 3.10
N LYS A 166 -17.80 -6.06 1.86
CA LYS A 166 -18.08 -4.91 0.98
C LYS A 166 -17.64 -3.57 1.58
N LEU A 167 -16.51 -3.56 2.27
CA LEU A 167 -16.02 -2.39 3.02
C LEU A 167 -14.66 -1.90 2.51
N VAL A 168 -14.55 -0.57 2.48
CA VAL A 168 -13.27 0.17 2.43
C VAL A 168 -13.26 1.13 3.60
N ILE A 169 -12.23 1.06 4.44
CA ILE A 169 -12.11 1.87 5.65
C ILE A 169 -10.79 2.65 5.57
N VAL A 170 -10.88 3.97 5.71
CA VAL A 170 -9.71 4.85 5.71
C VAL A 170 -9.57 5.52 7.06
N ARG A 171 -8.36 5.46 7.61
CA ARG A 171 -7.94 6.22 8.78
C ARG A 171 -6.74 7.09 8.41
N LEU A 172 -6.86 8.39 8.65
CA LEU A 172 -5.72 9.30 8.64
C LEU A 172 -5.32 9.55 10.09
N GLY A 173 -4.24 8.90 10.51
CA GLY A 173 -3.83 8.80 11.91
C GLY A 173 -2.81 9.85 12.35
N ALA A 174 -2.69 10.00 13.66
CA ALA A 174 -1.60 10.70 14.34
C ALA A 174 -1.29 9.98 15.66
N THR A 175 -1.25 8.64 15.62
CA THR A 175 -0.98 7.82 16.81
C THR A 175 0.45 8.02 17.27
N THR A 176 0.62 8.46 18.52
CA THR A 176 1.95 8.70 19.12
C THR A 176 2.26 7.72 20.26
N THR A 177 1.51 6.62 20.37
CA THR A 177 1.79 5.58 21.38
C THR A 177 3.09 4.85 21.04
N PRO A 178 3.83 4.33 22.04
CA PRO A 178 5.11 3.66 21.80
C PRO A 178 5.04 2.43 20.87
N ASP A 179 3.92 1.72 20.89
CA ASP A 179 3.63 0.55 20.05
C ASP A 179 2.99 0.91 18.71
N ASN A 180 2.65 2.19 18.51
CA ASN A 180 1.89 2.70 17.37
C ASN A 180 0.55 1.96 17.13
N ASP A 181 0.05 1.25 18.15
CA ASP A 181 -1.24 0.58 18.09
C ASP A 181 -2.34 1.54 18.52
N TRP A 182 -3.37 1.66 17.68
CA TRP A 182 -4.55 2.47 17.95
C TRP A 182 -5.80 1.64 18.21
N GLY A 183 -5.65 0.31 18.33
CA GLY A 183 -6.77 -0.62 18.51
C GLY A 183 -7.45 -1.00 17.19
N ALA A 184 -6.66 -1.17 16.12
CA ALA A 184 -7.20 -1.41 14.78
C ALA A 184 -8.12 -2.63 14.69
N ASP A 185 -7.75 -3.77 15.30
CA ASP A 185 -8.57 -5.00 15.27
C ASP A 185 -9.95 -4.78 15.89
N ALA A 186 -9.98 -4.20 17.10
CA ALA A 186 -11.22 -3.93 17.82
C ALA A 186 -12.11 -2.94 17.07
N PHE A 187 -11.52 -1.88 16.50
CA PHE A 187 -12.26 -0.91 15.69
C PHE A 187 -12.85 -1.55 14.43
N LEU A 188 -12.05 -2.29 13.67
CA LEU A 188 -12.50 -2.94 12.44
C LEU A 188 -13.61 -3.96 12.73
N GLY A 189 -13.45 -4.78 13.76
CA GLY A 189 -14.48 -5.73 14.19
C GLY A 189 -15.79 -5.04 14.59
N ALA A 190 -15.72 -3.90 15.29
CA ALA A 190 -16.90 -3.12 15.64
C ALA A 190 -17.60 -2.54 14.40
N VAL A 191 -16.86 -2.01 13.42
CA VAL A 191 -17.43 -1.48 12.17
C VAL A 191 -18.10 -2.60 11.38
N ILE A 192 -17.44 -3.74 11.19
CA ILE A 192 -17.99 -4.91 10.46
C ILE A 192 -19.30 -5.37 11.11
N ASN A 193 -19.35 -5.44 12.45
CA ASN A 193 -20.56 -5.85 13.14
C ASN A 193 -21.70 -4.82 13.03
N ALA A 194 -21.38 -3.54 12.86
CA ALA A 194 -22.38 -2.48 12.71
C ALA A 194 -22.96 -2.38 11.29
N THR A 195 -22.34 -3.03 10.30
CA THR A 195 -22.75 -2.98 8.88
C THR A 195 -23.49 -4.23 8.39
N LYS A 196 -23.70 -5.21 9.29
CA LYS A 196 -24.54 -6.39 9.06
C LYS A 196 -26.01 -6.07 9.30
#